data_AF-A0A8H4LHB1-F1
#
_entry.id   AF-A0A8H4LHB1-F1
#
_cell.length_a   1.000
_cell.length_b   1.000
_cell.length_c   1.000
_cell.angle_alpha   90.00
_cell.angle_beta   90.00
_cell.angle_gamma   90.00
#
_symmetry.space_group_name_H-M   'P 1'
#
loop_
_entity.id
_entity.type
_entity.pdbx_description
1 polymer ?
#
loop_
_entity_poly.entity_id
_entity_poly.type
_entity_poly.pdbx_seq_one_letter_code
_entity_poly.pdbx_strand_id
1 'polypeptide(L)'
;MQPNTVISFPNLDDFIDALDNDTWPAACDDDRPIPKIEGSDAQAPQPSQTSLEAEASRSRQSPQVNSGASNNGTCFDDDSSLSDSLSNPPSSKKNHEAQEIGSRAEIRHLYLTKASVENGNPIYSATVPIAGNHGSNQCKKDDNKSFAILLYHGASLQTTSIKIQSPELKGCLAEVLSGYPRVDTAAPTVEFTPPFIPFLHRWERFLQAEAATDNEKSKKQFGILRKALEIELEDPFQMLQEIQQTGYVTFPNVPVALVPGEILLTSKDGMMSAGVLQDAYIEKTYQGDYVCRVKVHVLDWNGSRFGYREQQWDLESFEGFRKVTDLPAFPLRAHPDRERIKKRLIERGRSFEDLCGRRGVSNYNGLVIDDSG
;
A
#
# COMPACT_ATOMS: atom_id res chain seq x y z
N MET A 1 9.08 -3.40 15.30
CA MET A 1 8.12 -4.47 14.98
C MET A 1 6.75 -3.82 14.99
N GLN A 2 6.19 -3.56 13.81
CA GLN A 2 4.82 -3.04 13.73
C GLN A 2 3.83 -4.20 13.95
N PRO A 3 2.67 -3.95 14.56
CA PRO A 3 1.65 -4.99 14.71
C PRO A 3 1.14 -5.39 13.33
N ASN A 4 1.17 -6.68 13.02
CA ASN A 4 0.49 -7.22 11.84
C ASN A 4 -1.01 -7.02 12.05
N THR A 5 -1.60 -6.06 11.33
CA THR A 5 -3.05 -5.88 11.31
C THR A 5 -3.67 -7.08 10.59
N VAL A 6 -4.34 -7.96 11.33
CA VAL A 6 -4.97 -9.18 10.81
C VAL A 6 -6.39 -8.85 10.37
N ILE A 7 -6.72 -9.09 9.10
CA ILE A 7 -8.11 -9.12 8.65
C ILE A 7 -8.75 -10.38 9.27
N SER A 8 -9.77 -10.18 10.12
CA SER A 8 -10.49 -11.26 10.79
C SER A 8 -11.91 -11.31 10.27
N PHE A 9 -12.34 -12.50 9.87
CA PHE A 9 -13.73 -12.81 9.53
C PHE A 9 -14.38 -13.53 10.71
N PRO A 10 -15.59 -13.16 11.13
CA PRO A 10 -16.27 -13.81 12.24
C PRO A 10 -16.74 -15.24 11.90
N ASN A 11 -16.95 -15.58 10.62
CA ASN A 11 -17.34 -16.93 10.16
C ASN A 11 -16.86 -17.22 8.71
N LEU A 12 -17.12 -18.45 8.21
CA LEU A 12 -16.75 -18.87 6.85
C LEU A 12 -17.62 -18.24 5.75
N ASP A 13 -18.88 -17.90 6.05
CA ASP A 13 -19.80 -17.32 5.07
C ASP A 13 -19.30 -15.93 4.61
N ASP A 14 -18.81 -15.10 5.53
CA ASP A 14 -18.22 -13.80 5.19
C ASP A 14 -16.95 -13.95 4.31
N PHE A 15 -16.21 -15.06 4.48
CA PHE A 15 -15.07 -15.39 3.61
C PHE A 15 -15.54 -15.81 2.21
N ILE A 16 -16.59 -16.63 2.11
CA ILE A 16 -17.15 -17.07 0.82
C ILE A 16 -17.71 -15.86 0.06
N ASP A 17 -18.42 -14.96 0.75
CA ASP A 17 -18.95 -13.73 0.15
C ASP A 17 -17.84 -12.80 -0.35
N ALA A 18 -16.73 -12.66 0.39
CA ALA A 18 -15.56 -11.92 -0.09
C ALA A 18 -14.91 -12.58 -1.31
N LEU A 19 -14.94 -13.92 -1.37
CA LEU A 19 -14.39 -14.72 -2.46
C LEU A 19 -15.25 -14.69 -3.72
N ASP A 20 -16.55 -14.47 -3.58
CA ASP A 20 -17.50 -14.35 -4.69
C ASP A 20 -17.62 -12.91 -5.23
N ASN A 21 -17.40 -11.90 -4.38
CA ASN A 21 -17.61 -10.49 -4.73
C ASN A 21 -16.32 -9.66 -4.84
N ASP A 22 -15.13 -10.25 -4.62
CA ASP A 22 -13.84 -9.55 -4.58
C ASP A 22 -13.78 -8.37 -3.57
N THR A 23 -14.68 -8.38 -2.58
CA THR A 23 -14.80 -7.36 -1.54
C THR A 23 -14.09 -7.81 -0.27
N TRP A 24 -12.84 -7.39 -0.11
CA TRP A 24 -12.02 -7.70 1.06
C TRP A 24 -12.06 -6.53 2.08
N PRO A 25 -12.31 -6.79 3.38
CA PRO A 25 -12.30 -5.74 4.39
C PRO A 25 -10.90 -5.16 4.60
N ALA A 26 -10.82 -3.85 4.83
CA ALA A 26 -9.58 -3.19 5.24
C ALA A 26 -9.15 -3.70 6.62
N ALA A 27 -7.84 -3.77 6.84
CA ALA A 27 -7.25 -4.28 8.07
C ALA A 27 -7.76 -3.50 9.30
N CYS A 28 -8.38 -4.21 10.26
CA CYS A 28 -8.94 -3.59 11.46
C CYS A 28 -7.83 -3.29 12.48
N ASP A 29 -7.65 -2.01 12.83
CA ASP A 29 -6.92 -1.61 14.03
C ASP A 29 -7.69 -2.10 15.27
N ASP A 30 -7.14 -3.14 15.90
CA ASP A 30 -7.70 -3.84 17.06
C ASP A 30 -7.40 -3.03 18.34
N ASP A 31 -8.00 -1.85 18.47
CA ASP A 31 -7.90 -0.98 19.67
C ASP A 31 -9.28 -0.42 20.10
N ARG A 32 -10.35 -1.20 19.90
CA ARG A 32 -11.66 -0.89 20.49
C ARG A 32 -11.85 -1.63 21.82
N PRO A 33 -12.08 -0.92 22.93
CA PRO A 33 -12.29 -1.55 24.23
C PRO A 33 -13.58 -2.38 24.23
N ILE A 34 -13.45 -3.61 24.71
CA ILE A 34 -14.53 -4.56 24.96
C ILE A 34 -15.57 -3.90 25.91
N PRO A 35 -16.86 -3.84 25.56
CA PRO A 35 -17.88 -3.42 26.52
C PRO A 35 -17.95 -4.44 27.65
N LYS A 36 -17.76 -3.97 28.89
CA LYS A 36 -17.90 -4.76 30.11
C LYS A 36 -19.31 -5.35 30.17
N ILE A 37 -19.39 -6.67 30.15
CA ILE A 37 -20.59 -7.41 30.54
C ILE A 37 -20.62 -7.41 32.07
N GLU A 38 -21.44 -6.55 32.67
CA GLU A 38 -21.83 -6.69 34.07
C GLU A 38 -22.86 -7.82 34.18
N GLY A 39 -22.63 -8.71 35.14
CA GLY A 39 -23.46 -9.89 35.37
C GLY A 39 -24.71 -9.60 36.20
N SER A 40 -25.68 -10.50 35.97
CA SER A 40 -26.82 -10.92 36.80
C SER A 40 -27.90 -9.87 37.15
N ASP A 41 -29.11 -10.05 36.60
CA ASP A 41 -30.12 -10.87 37.28
C ASP A 41 -31.34 -11.16 36.39
N ALA A 42 -31.84 -12.38 36.49
CA ALA A 42 -33.08 -12.82 35.88
C ALA A 42 -34.29 -12.36 36.71
N GLN A 43 -35.29 -11.74 36.07
CA GLN A 43 -36.72 -12.05 36.24
C GLN A 43 -37.59 -11.19 35.28
N ALA A 44 -38.55 -11.80 34.61
CA ALA A 44 -39.75 -11.16 34.04
C ALA A 44 -41.00 -11.89 34.59
N PRO A 45 -42.25 -11.36 34.56
CA PRO A 45 -42.76 -10.18 33.84
C PRO A 45 -43.68 -9.21 34.64
N GLN A 46 -44.04 -8.07 33.99
CA GLN A 46 -45.01 -6.99 34.30
C GLN A 46 -46.45 -7.51 34.62
N PRO A 47 -47.46 -6.76 35.19
CA PRO A 47 -47.75 -5.31 34.96
C PRO A 47 -48.46 -4.51 36.11
N SER A 48 -48.63 -3.18 35.96
CA SER A 48 -49.90 -2.40 36.16
C SER A 48 -49.75 -0.92 36.61
N GLN A 49 -50.42 -0.05 35.83
CA GLN A 49 -51.16 1.19 36.12
C GLN A 49 -50.68 2.25 37.16
N THR A 50 -50.66 3.51 36.72
CA THR A 50 -51.54 4.66 37.12
C THR A 50 -50.80 5.99 37.30
N SER A 51 -51.46 7.05 36.84
CA SER A 51 -51.13 8.47 36.69
C SER A 51 -51.16 9.32 37.98
N LEU A 52 -50.79 10.61 37.82
CA LEU A 52 -51.06 11.86 38.62
C LEU A 52 -49.77 12.46 39.21
N GLU A 53 -49.21 13.58 38.71
CA GLU A 53 -49.63 15.01 38.67
C GLU A 53 -48.75 15.88 39.61
N ALA A 54 -48.22 17.00 39.04
CA ALA A 54 -47.95 18.33 39.63
C ALA A 54 -47.00 18.44 40.87
N GLU A 55 -46.19 19.47 41.11
CA GLU A 55 -46.05 20.83 40.59
C GLU A 55 -44.73 21.47 41.10
N ALA A 56 -44.16 22.41 40.32
CA ALA A 56 -43.49 23.68 40.68
C ALA A 56 -42.34 23.73 41.74
N SER A 57 -41.26 24.51 41.66
CA SER A 57 -41.08 25.88 41.15
C SER A 57 -39.59 26.33 41.18
N ARG A 58 -39.21 27.13 40.16
CA ARG A 58 -38.41 28.39 40.15
C ARG A 58 -36.90 28.36 40.45
N SER A 59 -36.03 28.79 39.50
CA SER A 59 -35.69 30.19 39.05
C SER A 59 -34.54 30.77 39.91
N ARG A 60 -33.46 31.45 39.47
CA ARG A 60 -33.11 32.38 38.37
C ARG A 60 -31.58 32.32 38.14
N GLN A 61 -31.02 32.36 36.93
CA GLN A 61 -30.84 33.45 35.94
C GLN A 61 -29.70 34.47 36.23
N SER A 62 -28.84 34.61 35.21
CA SER A 62 -27.68 35.47 34.87
C SER A 62 -27.98 37.01 34.90
N PRO A 63 -27.27 37.97 34.22
CA PRO A 63 -26.01 38.00 33.41
C PRO A 63 -25.14 39.31 33.57
N GLN A 64 -24.16 39.45 32.65
CA GLN A 64 -23.19 40.53 32.33
C GLN A 64 -23.67 42.00 32.28
N VAL A 65 -22.73 42.97 32.38
CA VAL A 65 -22.73 44.29 31.68
C VAL A 65 -21.28 44.76 31.36
N ASN A 66 -21.17 45.59 30.32
CA ASN A 66 -20.01 46.11 29.56
C ASN A 66 -19.66 47.60 29.90
N SER A 67 -18.68 48.20 29.19
CA SER A 67 -18.27 49.64 29.04
C SER A 67 -17.03 50.11 29.84
N GLY A 68 -16.14 51.02 29.40
CA GLY A 68 -15.95 51.81 28.16
C GLY A 68 -14.79 52.86 28.29
N ALA A 69 -14.35 53.41 27.15
CA ALA A 69 -13.78 54.76 26.85
C ALA A 69 -12.36 55.26 27.27
N SER A 70 -11.50 55.48 26.25
CA SER A 70 -10.74 56.69 25.76
C SER A 70 -10.35 57.88 26.67
N ASN A 71 -9.06 58.33 26.62
CA ASN A 71 -8.53 59.59 25.99
C ASN A 71 -7.22 60.21 26.61
N ASN A 72 -6.28 60.53 25.71
CA ASN A 72 -5.42 61.73 25.51
C ASN A 72 -4.43 62.36 26.54
N GLY A 73 -3.22 62.68 26.00
CA GLY A 73 -2.37 63.87 26.24
C GLY A 73 -1.37 63.78 27.40
N THR A 74 -0.11 64.26 27.39
CA THR A 74 0.66 65.21 26.56
C THR A 74 2.17 65.10 26.93
N CYS A 75 3.00 65.81 26.15
CA CYS A 75 4.44 65.82 25.89
C CYS A 75 5.37 66.65 26.83
N PHE A 76 6.68 66.69 26.45
CA PHE A 76 7.88 67.49 26.86
C PHE A 76 8.98 66.70 27.61
N ASP A 77 10.08 66.31 26.92
CA ASP A 77 11.40 66.99 26.71
C ASP A 77 12.30 66.83 27.97
N ASP A 78 13.60 66.52 27.95
CA ASP A 78 14.67 66.76 26.97
C ASP A 78 15.94 65.97 27.38
N ASP A 79 16.94 66.03 26.49
CA ASP A 79 18.39 65.93 26.75
C ASP A 79 19.16 64.65 26.39
N SER A 80 20.42 64.90 26.05
CA SER A 80 21.11 64.49 24.84
C SER A 80 22.48 63.88 25.18
N SER A 81 23.04 63.06 24.29
CA SER A 81 24.44 63.18 23.85
C SER A 81 24.84 62.09 22.85
N LEU A 82 25.68 62.52 21.92
CA LEU A 82 26.09 61.93 20.65
C LEU A 82 27.24 60.93 20.80
N SER A 83 27.35 59.96 19.87
CA SER A 83 28.55 59.81 19.02
C SER A 83 28.40 58.74 17.91
N ASP A 84 28.69 59.20 16.70
CA ASP A 84 29.37 58.57 15.55
C ASP A 84 28.87 57.29 14.86
N SER A 85 28.22 57.52 13.71
CA SER A 85 28.70 57.21 12.35
C SER A 85 29.41 55.87 12.09
N LEU A 86 28.79 55.00 11.28
CA LEU A 86 29.29 54.62 9.94
C LEU A 86 28.31 53.67 9.23
N SER A 87 28.13 53.95 7.95
CA SER A 87 27.16 53.41 7.00
C SER A 87 27.40 51.95 6.60
N ASN A 88 26.32 51.17 6.45
CA ASN A 88 26.28 50.00 5.55
C ASN A 88 24.93 49.97 4.81
N PRO A 89 24.90 49.72 3.47
CA PRO A 89 23.66 49.72 2.69
C PRO A 89 22.82 48.45 2.96
N PRO A 90 21.49 48.49 2.72
CA PRO A 90 20.61 47.40 3.08
C PRO A 90 20.87 46.19 2.18
N SER A 91 21.26 45.08 2.79
CA SER A 91 21.26 43.78 2.14
C SER A 91 19.85 43.46 1.67
N SER A 92 19.70 43.35 0.36
CA SER A 92 18.52 42.84 -0.31
C SER A 92 18.16 41.48 0.29
N LYS A 93 17.14 41.44 1.14
CA LYS A 93 16.48 40.21 1.55
C LYS A 93 15.90 39.58 0.30
N LYS A 94 16.62 38.62 -0.29
CA LYS A 94 16.02 37.65 -1.21
C LYS A 94 14.98 36.89 -0.40
N ASN A 95 13.71 37.15 -0.67
CA ASN A 95 12.64 36.26 -0.28
C ASN A 95 12.98 34.89 -0.88
N HIS A 96 13.40 33.95 -0.04
CA HIS A 96 13.32 32.55 -0.36
C HIS A 96 11.84 32.21 -0.42
N GLU A 97 11.22 32.38 -1.59
CA GLU A 97 10.00 31.65 -1.92
C GLU A 97 10.32 30.18 -1.67
N ALA A 98 9.66 29.59 -0.68
CA ALA A 98 9.73 28.17 -0.42
C ALA A 98 9.21 27.46 -1.67
N GLN A 99 10.14 27.01 -2.52
CA GLN A 99 9.79 26.40 -3.79
C GLN A 99 9.02 25.11 -3.50
N GLU A 100 7.71 25.14 -3.77
CA GLU A 100 6.80 24.04 -3.44
C GLU A 100 7.21 22.75 -4.17
N ILE A 101 7.36 21.68 -3.39
CA ILE A 101 7.81 20.37 -3.89
C ILE A 101 6.76 19.82 -4.85
N GLY A 102 7.20 19.41 -6.04
CA GLY A 102 6.32 18.80 -7.04
C GLY A 102 5.22 19.72 -7.58
N SER A 103 5.44 21.03 -7.54
CA SER A 103 4.51 22.06 -8.04
C SER A 103 4.40 22.07 -9.57
N ARG A 104 5.50 21.79 -10.29
CA ARG A 104 5.54 21.75 -11.76
C ARG A 104 5.04 20.41 -12.26
N ALA A 105 3.94 20.42 -13.01
CA ALA A 105 3.41 19.25 -13.71
C ALA A 105 4.30 18.92 -14.93
N GLU A 106 5.51 18.44 -14.68
CA GLU A 106 6.52 18.08 -15.67
C GLU A 106 7.35 16.88 -15.17
N ILE A 107 7.87 16.08 -16.10
CA ILE A 107 8.87 15.04 -15.79
C ILE A 107 10.27 15.62 -15.95
N ARG A 108 11.12 15.38 -14.95
CA ARG A 108 12.55 15.61 -15.05
C ARG A 108 13.26 14.30 -15.35
N HIS A 109 13.88 14.21 -16.51
CA HIS A 109 14.75 13.08 -16.88
C HIS A 109 16.14 13.27 -16.26
N LEU A 110 16.63 12.23 -15.58
CA LEU A 110 17.89 12.22 -14.86
C LEU A 110 18.72 11.00 -15.29
N TYR A 111 19.86 11.24 -15.93
CA TYR A 111 20.71 10.19 -16.52
C TYR A 111 21.94 9.94 -15.66
N LEU A 112 22.24 8.67 -15.40
CA LEU A 112 23.45 8.26 -14.70
C LEU A 112 24.69 8.68 -15.49
N THR A 113 25.59 9.43 -14.85
CA THR A 113 26.82 9.91 -15.48
C THR A 113 27.95 8.87 -15.37
N LYS A 114 28.85 8.82 -16.37
CA LYS A 114 30.03 7.93 -16.37
C LYS A 114 31.10 8.30 -15.36
N ALA A 115 31.04 9.51 -14.78
CA ALA A 115 31.88 9.91 -13.64
C ALA A 115 31.32 9.21 -12.40
N SER A 116 31.68 7.94 -12.27
CA SER A 116 31.18 7.05 -11.24
C SER A 116 31.54 7.58 -9.86
N VAL A 117 30.51 7.93 -9.11
CA VAL A 117 30.47 7.89 -7.65
C VAL A 117 31.29 8.99 -6.94
N GLU A 118 30.63 10.08 -6.54
CA GLU A 118 31.16 10.99 -5.51
C GLU A 118 30.67 10.47 -4.14
N ASN A 119 31.60 10.03 -3.29
CA ASN A 119 31.32 9.54 -1.92
C ASN A 119 30.32 8.37 -1.82
N GLY A 120 30.34 7.41 -2.75
CA GLY A 120 29.46 6.24 -2.72
C GLY A 120 28.09 6.44 -3.38
N ASN A 121 27.73 7.65 -3.82
CA ASN A 121 26.42 7.95 -4.40
C ASN A 121 26.46 8.12 -5.93
N PRO A 122 25.47 7.59 -6.68
CA PRO A 122 25.35 7.80 -8.12
C PRO A 122 25.09 9.28 -8.44
N ILE A 123 25.81 9.81 -9.44
CA ILE A 123 25.67 11.18 -9.92
C ILE A 123 24.78 11.18 -11.17
N TYR A 124 23.72 11.98 -11.12
CA TYR A 124 22.78 12.14 -12.22
C TYR A 124 22.91 13.53 -12.87
N SER A 125 22.73 13.56 -14.19
CA SER A 125 22.67 14.78 -15.01
C SER A 125 21.32 14.87 -15.71
N ALA A 126 20.82 16.09 -15.93
CA ALA A 126 19.64 16.28 -16.75
C ALA A 126 19.92 16.29 -18.26
N THR A 127 21.20 16.24 -18.65
CA THR A 127 21.61 16.15 -20.04
C THR A 127 21.89 14.68 -20.38
N VAL A 128 21.40 14.23 -21.53
CA VAL A 128 21.70 12.88 -22.05
C VAL A 128 23.22 12.72 -22.18
N PRO A 129 23.81 11.63 -21.67
CA PRO A 129 25.24 11.36 -21.81
C PRO A 129 25.57 10.97 -23.25
N ILE A 130 25.76 11.96 -24.12
CA ILE A 130 26.26 11.74 -25.48
C ILE A 130 27.73 11.37 -25.41
N ALA A 131 28.14 10.31 -26.13
CA ALA A 131 29.53 9.90 -26.24
C ALA A 131 30.39 11.08 -26.73
N GLY A 132 31.28 11.57 -25.87
CA GLY A 132 32.23 12.65 -26.18
C GLY A 132 31.92 14.02 -25.56
N ASN A 133 30.79 14.20 -24.87
CA ASN A 133 30.50 15.47 -24.19
C ASN A 133 30.67 15.33 -22.67
N HIS A 134 31.75 15.90 -22.11
CA HIS A 134 32.06 15.91 -20.68
C HIS A 134 31.32 17.03 -19.92
N GLY A 135 30.12 17.41 -20.38
CA GLY A 135 29.34 18.49 -19.78
C GLY A 135 28.95 18.19 -18.34
N SER A 136 29.67 18.78 -17.39
CA SER A 136 29.43 18.70 -15.95
C SER A 136 28.28 19.59 -15.52
N ASN A 137 27.08 19.39 -16.08
CA ASN A 137 25.86 19.98 -15.51
C ASN A 137 25.32 19.03 -14.45
N GLN A 138 26.04 18.93 -13.33
CA GLN A 138 25.47 18.31 -12.13
C GLN A 138 24.23 19.12 -11.74
N CYS A 139 23.05 18.50 -11.78
CA CYS A 139 21.85 19.15 -11.26
C CYS A 139 21.94 19.13 -9.73
N LYS A 140 21.90 20.31 -9.10
CA LYS A 140 21.78 20.39 -7.65
C LYS A 140 20.47 19.73 -7.24
N LYS A 141 20.49 18.93 -6.17
CA LYS A 141 19.28 18.22 -5.67
C LYS A 141 18.10 19.18 -5.41
N ASP A 142 18.37 20.44 -5.10
CA ASP A 142 17.36 21.46 -4.86
C ASP A 142 16.61 21.89 -6.14
N ASP A 143 17.25 21.89 -7.30
CA ASP A 143 16.61 22.30 -8.57
C ASP A 143 15.54 21.29 -9.00
N ASN A 144 15.73 20.01 -8.64
CA ASN A 144 14.83 18.93 -9.00
C ASN A 144 13.56 18.88 -8.13
N LYS A 145 13.54 19.51 -6.96
CA LYS A 145 12.40 19.42 -6.02
C LYS A 145 11.10 19.99 -6.59
N SER A 146 11.19 20.92 -7.53
CA SER A 146 10.02 21.58 -8.11
C SER A 146 9.23 20.70 -9.09
N PHE A 147 9.84 19.64 -9.64
CA PHE A 147 9.19 18.76 -10.62
C PHE A 147 8.29 17.74 -9.94
N ALA A 148 7.11 17.48 -10.51
CA ALA A 148 6.15 16.52 -9.97
C ALA A 148 6.68 15.09 -10.00
N ILE A 149 7.45 14.76 -11.05
CA ILE A 149 7.93 13.40 -11.33
C ILE A 149 9.41 13.48 -11.74
N LEU A 150 10.23 12.60 -11.17
CA LEU A 150 11.61 12.38 -11.60
C LEU A 150 11.72 11.00 -12.25
N LEU A 151 12.28 10.95 -13.46
CA LEU A 151 12.50 9.73 -14.21
C LEU A 151 14.01 9.48 -14.30
N TYR A 152 14.47 8.43 -13.63
CA TYR A 152 15.88 8.06 -13.58
C TYR A 152 16.22 7.06 -14.67
N HIS A 153 17.35 7.28 -15.32
CA HIS A 153 17.86 6.48 -16.43
C HIS A 153 19.27 5.97 -16.12
N GLY A 154 19.52 4.72 -16.48
CA GLY A 154 20.83 4.09 -16.40
C GLY A 154 21.81 4.61 -17.47
N ALA A 155 23.04 4.13 -17.42
CA ALA A 155 24.08 4.53 -18.37
C ALA A 155 23.77 4.11 -19.83
N SER A 156 22.98 3.05 -20.02
CA SER A 156 22.46 2.58 -21.31
C SER A 156 21.08 3.17 -21.65
N LEU A 157 20.64 4.23 -20.97
CA LEU A 157 19.42 5.00 -21.21
C LEU A 157 18.09 4.27 -20.94
N GLN A 158 18.13 3.08 -20.35
CA GLN A 158 16.94 2.42 -19.80
C GLN A 158 16.47 3.12 -18.53
N THR A 159 15.16 3.25 -18.36
CA THR A 159 14.58 3.74 -17.10
C THR A 159 14.93 2.78 -15.97
N THR A 160 15.44 3.31 -14.86
CA THR A 160 15.77 2.54 -13.65
C THR A 160 14.78 2.77 -12.54
N SER A 161 14.20 3.98 -12.46
CA SER A 161 13.13 4.26 -11.51
C SER A 161 12.30 5.50 -11.86
N ILE A 162 11.05 5.49 -11.40
CA ILE A 162 10.12 6.61 -11.44
C ILE A 162 9.88 7.07 -10.00
N LYS A 163 10.21 8.31 -9.68
CA LYS A 163 9.97 8.90 -8.37
C LYS A 163 8.89 9.97 -8.43
N ILE A 164 7.84 9.79 -7.62
CA ILE A 164 6.71 10.71 -7.53
C ILE A 164 6.95 11.69 -6.37
N GLN A 165 6.99 12.98 -6.67
CA GLN A 165 7.23 14.05 -5.69
C GLN A 165 5.97 14.85 -5.36
N SER A 166 5.03 14.98 -6.31
CA SER A 166 3.83 15.81 -6.09
C SER A 166 2.89 15.21 -5.04
N PRO A 167 2.57 15.94 -3.94
CA PRO A 167 1.67 15.44 -2.90
C PRO A 167 0.26 15.13 -3.41
N GLU A 168 -0.26 15.95 -4.32
CA GLU A 168 -1.58 15.77 -4.93
C GLU A 168 -1.64 14.45 -5.72
N LEU A 169 -0.62 14.20 -6.56
CA LEU A 169 -0.52 12.95 -7.32
C LEU A 169 -0.33 11.74 -6.40
N LYS A 170 0.47 11.85 -5.33
CA LYS A 170 0.60 10.78 -4.33
C LYS A 170 -0.74 10.43 -3.67
N GLY A 171 -1.54 11.44 -3.34
CA GLY A 171 -2.89 11.25 -2.79
C GLY A 171 -3.79 10.46 -3.73
N CYS A 172 -3.79 10.81 -5.01
CA CYS A 172 -4.57 10.08 -6.02
C CYS A 172 -4.04 8.65 -6.23
N LEU A 173 -2.71 8.47 -6.26
CA LEU A 173 -2.09 7.15 -6.39
C LEU A 173 -2.30 6.26 -5.16
N ALA A 174 -2.52 6.85 -3.97
CA ALA A 174 -2.84 6.11 -2.76
C ALA A 174 -4.14 5.33 -2.90
N GLU A 175 -5.11 5.91 -3.59
CA GLU A 175 -6.35 5.22 -3.92
C GLU A 175 -6.08 4.13 -4.97
N VAL A 176 -5.43 4.47 -6.10
CA VAL A 176 -5.16 3.51 -7.20
C VAL A 176 -4.40 2.27 -6.72
N LEU A 177 -3.36 2.46 -5.90
CA LEU A 177 -2.48 1.41 -5.40
C LEU A 177 -2.86 0.95 -3.99
N SER A 178 -4.05 1.30 -3.52
CA SER A 178 -4.56 0.87 -2.22
C SER A 178 -4.54 -0.67 -2.11
N GLY A 179 -3.94 -1.16 -1.02
CA GLY A 179 -3.78 -2.59 -0.75
C GLY A 179 -2.73 -3.31 -1.60
N TYR A 180 -1.96 -2.60 -2.44
CA TYR A 180 -0.89 -3.23 -3.21
C TYR A 180 0.37 -3.44 -2.34
N PRO A 181 0.99 -4.63 -2.34
CA PRO A 181 2.14 -4.93 -1.48
C PRO A 181 3.35 -4.05 -1.81
N ARG A 182 4.14 -3.72 -0.77
CA ARG A 182 5.39 -2.94 -0.87
C ARG A 182 5.24 -1.53 -1.47
N VAL A 183 4.02 -1.04 -1.63
CA VAL A 183 3.75 0.32 -2.08
C VAL A 183 3.15 1.09 -0.92
N ASP A 184 3.94 2.00 -0.38
CA ASP A 184 3.46 2.99 0.59
C ASP A 184 3.48 4.38 -0.05
N THR A 185 2.29 4.84 -0.45
CA THR A 185 2.12 6.17 -1.06
C THR A 185 2.18 7.30 -0.04
N ALA A 186 2.02 7.00 1.26
CA ALA A 186 2.21 7.96 2.35
C ALA A 186 3.70 8.16 2.68
N ALA A 187 4.58 7.28 2.18
CA ALA A 187 6.01 7.41 2.39
C ALA A 187 6.57 8.75 1.86
N PRO A 188 7.59 9.32 2.53
CA PRO A 188 8.24 10.56 2.09
C PRO A 188 8.75 10.49 0.64
N THR A 189 9.21 9.32 0.22
CA THR A 189 9.62 9.02 -1.15
C THR A 189 8.77 7.86 -1.68
N VAL A 190 8.05 8.11 -2.77
CA VAL A 190 7.33 7.07 -3.53
C VAL A 190 8.13 6.85 -4.81
N GLU A 191 8.74 5.68 -4.92
CA GLU A 191 9.62 5.30 -6.02
C GLU A 191 9.24 3.92 -6.53
N PHE A 192 9.17 3.77 -7.84
CA PHE A 192 8.84 2.53 -8.52
C PHE A 192 9.99 2.16 -9.45
N THR A 193 10.23 0.87 -9.60
CA THR A 193 11.29 0.33 -10.47
C THR A 193 10.67 -0.56 -11.55
N PRO A 194 11.34 -0.74 -12.71
CA PRO A 194 10.93 -1.71 -13.71
C PRO A 194 10.76 -3.12 -13.08
N PRO A 195 9.80 -3.91 -13.57
CA PRO A 195 8.93 -3.65 -14.71
C PRO A 195 7.62 -2.91 -14.34
N PHE A 196 7.63 -2.11 -13.26
CA PHE A 196 6.49 -1.28 -12.83
C PHE A 196 5.18 -2.07 -12.61
N ILE A 197 5.33 -3.31 -12.10
CA ILE A 197 4.25 -4.28 -11.85
C ILE A 197 3.03 -3.68 -11.12
N PRO A 198 3.17 -2.79 -10.09
CA PRO A 198 2.00 -2.19 -9.45
C PRO A 198 1.07 -1.47 -10.44
N PHE A 199 1.62 -0.76 -11.42
CA PHE A 199 0.84 -0.08 -12.44
C PHE A 199 0.31 -1.04 -13.48
N LEU A 200 1.07 -2.08 -13.84
CA LEU A 200 0.62 -3.13 -14.74
C LEU A 200 -0.65 -3.82 -14.21
N HIS A 201 -0.64 -4.22 -12.93
CA HIS A 201 -1.76 -4.91 -12.27
C HIS A 201 -2.96 -3.99 -12.00
N ARG A 202 -2.73 -2.70 -11.77
CA ARG A 202 -3.78 -1.71 -11.46
C ARG A 202 -4.03 -0.72 -12.60
N TRP A 203 -3.70 -1.08 -13.84
CA TRP A 203 -3.76 -0.15 -14.97
C TRP A 203 -5.16 0.40 -15.22
N GLU A 204 -6.18 -0.46 -15.19
CA GLU A 204 -7.56 -0.04 -15.37
C GLU A 204 -8.00 0.95 -14.27
N ARG A 205 -7.64 0.67 -13.01
CA ARG A 205 -7.92 1.57 -11.88
C ARG A 205 -7.16 2.89 -12.01
N PHE A 206 -5.95 2.86 -12.56
CA PHE A 206 -5.17 4.06 -12.85
C PHE A 206 -5.86 4.93 -13.92
N LEU A 207 -6.36 4.35 -15.01
CA LEU A 207 -7.10 5.06 -16.06
C LEU A 207 -8.42 5.65 -15.53
N GLN A 208 -9.14 4.90 -14.69
CA GLN A 208 -10.37 5.38 -14.05
C GLN A 208 -10.09 6.57 -13.12
N ALA A 209 -9.03 6.52 -12.32
CA ALA A 209 -8.63 7.62 -11.46
C ALA A 209 -8.23 8.88 -12.26
N GLU A 210 -7.50 8.72 -13.37
CA GLU A 210 -7.19 9.83 -14.28
C GLU A 210 -8.48 10.48 -14.84
N ALA A 211 -9.44 9.66 -15.26
CA ALA A 211 -10.70 10.13 -15.83
C ALA A 211 -11.61 10.83 -14.79
N ALA A 212 -11.63 10.33 -13.56
CA ALA A 212 -12.41 10.87 -12.45
C ALA A 212 -11.78 12.10 -11.78
N THR A 213 -10.53 12.44 -12.11
CA THR A 213 -9.84 13.59 -11.53
C THR A 213 -10.36 14.91 -12.10
N ASP A 214 -11.02 15.70 -11.24
CA ASP A 214 -11.54 17.03 -11.60
C ASP A 214 -10.49 18.14 -11.57
N ASN A 215 -9.43 17.98 -10.76
CA ASN A 215 -8.38 18.99 -10.65
C ASN A 215 -7.50 18.97 -11.90
N GLU A 216 -7.56 20.05 -12.69
CA GLU A 216 -6.74 20.26 -13.90
C GLU A 216 -5.23 20.03 -13.68
N LYS A 217 -4.70 20.39 -12.51
CA LYS A 217 -3.27 20.17 -12.20
C LYS A 217 -2.97 18.69 -12.02
N SER A 218 -3.76 17.98 -11.21
CA SER A 218 -3.61 16.55 -10.97
C SER A 218 -3.87 15.74 -12.25
N LYS A 219 -4.84 16.15 -13.07
CA LYS A 219 -5.14 15.55 -14.37
C LYS A 219 -3.97 15.67 -15.35
N LYS A 220 -3.32 16.83 -15.43
CA LYS A 220 -2.09 17.02 -16.21
C LYS A 220 -0.96 16.12 -15.69
N GLN A 221 -0.79 16.03 -14.38
CA GLN A 221 0.23 15.16 -13.77
C GLN A 221 -0.02 13.67 -14.06
N PHE A 222 -1.27 13.21 -13.97
CA PHE A 222 -1.67 11.86 -14.39
C PHE A 222 -1.34 11.62 -15.85
N GLY A 223 -1.75 12.51 -16.76
CA GLY A 223 -1.49 12.33 -18.20
C GLY A 223 0.01 12.31 -18.54
N ILE A 224 0.83 13.03 -17.78
CA ILE A 224 2.29 12.99 -17.93
C ILE A 224 2.86 11.67 -17.40
N LEU A 225 2.43 11.22 -16.21
CA LEU A 225 2.84 9.92 -15.66
C LEU A 225 2.42 8.77 -16.56
N ARG A 226 1.19 8.82 -17.08
CA ARG A 226 0.62 7.86 -18.02
C ARG A 226 1.49 7.70 -19.25
N LYS A 227 1.84 8.79 -19.92
CA LYS A 227 2.72 8.76 -21.10
C LYS A 227 4.08 8.13 -20.83
N ALA A 228 4.64 8.37 -19.65
CA ALA A 228 5.89 7.74 -19.25
C ALA A 228 5.71 6.23 -18.99
N LEU A 229 4.64 5.84 -18.30
CA LEU A 229 4.33 4.45 -18.01
C LEU A 229 3.95 3.65 -19.25
N GLU A 230 3.21 4.23 -20.22
CA GLU A 230 2.82 3.56 -21.46
C GLU A 230 4.04 3.06 -22.26
N ILE A 231 5.11 3.84 -22.28
CA ILE A 231 6.38 3.45 -22.92
C ILE A 231 7.03 2.28 -22.17
N GLU A 232 7.08 2.35 -20.84
CA GLU A 232 7.77 1.35 -20.02
C GLU A 232 6.96 0.05 -19.83
N LEU A 233 5.64 0.11 -19.99
CA LEU A 233 4.72 -1.01 -19.79
C LEU A 233 4.37 -1.75 -21.08
N GLU A 234 4.78 -1.28 -22.26
CA GLU A 234 4.51 -1.94 -23.54
C GLU A 234 4.97 -3.42 -23.53
N ASP A 235 6.25 -3.65 -23.22
CA ASP A 235 6.82 -4.99 -23.10
C ASP A 235 6.14 -5.83 -21.98
N PRO A 236 5.98 -5.32 -20.73
CA PRO A 236 5.22 -6.01 -19.69
C PRO A 236 3.77 -6.38 -20.05
N PHE A 237 3.05 -5.52 -20.78
CA PHE A 237 1.69 -5.81 -21.24
C PHE A 237 1.67 -6.93 -22.27
N GLN A 238 2.56 -6.86 -23.26
CA GLN A 238 2.68 -7.92 -24.26
C GLN A 238 3.00 -9.26 -23.58
N MET A 239 3.93 -9.25 -22.64
CA MET A 239 4.32 -10.42 -21.87
C MET A 239 3.16 -10.99 -21.03
N LEU A 240 2.40 -10.13 -20.35
CA LEU A 240 1.21 -10.56 -19.60
C LEU A 240 0.16 -11.17 -20.54
N GLN A 241 -0.05 -10.58 -21.72
CA GLN A 241 -0.97 -11.09 -22.73
C GLN A 241 -0.52 -12.45 -23.28
N GLU A 242 0.78 -12.62 -23.54
CA GLU A 242 1.37 -13.90 -23.97
C GLU A 242 1.19 -14.99 -22.91
N ILE A 243 1.42 -14.67 -21.63
CA ILE A 243 1.18 -15.59 -20.52
C ILE A 243 -0.30 -15.99 -20.45
N GLN A 244 -1.22 -15.05 -20.63
CA GLN A 244 -2.66 -15.31 -20.62
C GLN A 244 -3.12 -16.18 -21.81
N GLN A 245 -2.52 -15.99 -22.99
CA GLN A 245 -2.89 -16.74 -24.20
C GLN A 245 -2.27 -18.14 -24.23
N THR A 246 -0.99 -18.25 -23.89
CA THR A 246 -0.23 -19.50 -24.01
C THR A 246 -0.32 -20.36 -22.75
N GLY A 247 -0.53 -19.72 -21.59
CA GLY A 247 -0.43 -20.36 -20.28
C GLY A 247 1.01 -20.68 -19.86
N TYR A 248 2.03 -20.21 -20.60
CA TYR A 248 3.44 -20.41 -20.29
C TYR A 248 4.09 -19.16 -19.69
N VAL A 249 5.02 -19.36 -18.77
CA VAL A 249 5.75 -18.30 -18.07
C VAL A 249 7.22 -18.70 -17.89
N THR A 250 8.11 -17.72 -17.94
CA THR A 250 9.53 -17.87 -17.56
C THR A 250 9.74 -17.37 -16.14
N PHE A 251 10.78 -17.86 -15.46
CA PHE A 251 10.99 -17.52 -14.05
C PHE A 251 11.02 -16.01 -13.72
N PRO A 252 11.71 -15.14 -14.49
CA PRO A 252 11.72 -13.70 -14.22
C PRO A 252 10.34 -13.04 -14.26
N ASN A 253 9.40 -13.66 -14.98
CA ASN A 253 8.07 -13.13 -15.26
C ASN A 253 6.98 -13.73 -14.35
N VAL A 254 7.36 -14.60 -13.40
CA VAL A 254 6.42 -15.16 -12.42
C VAL A 254 5.70 -14.05 -11.62
N PRO A 255 6.37 -13.01 -11.08
CA PRO A 255 5.68 -11.93 -10.38
C PRO A 255 4.70 -11.14 -11.27
N VAL A 256 4.94 -11.09 -12.59
CA VAL A 256 4.03 -10.45 -13.55
C VAL A 256 2.73 -11.24 -13.67
N ALA A 257 2.82 -12.57 -13.68
CA ALA A 257 1.67 -13.47 -13.80
C ALA A 257 0.81 -13.56 -12.53
N LEU A 258 1.39 -13.26 -11.36
CA LEU A 258 0.76 -13.40 -10.05
C LEU A 258 0.23 -12.06 -9.54
N VAL A 259 -1.08 -11.85 -9.59
CA VAL A 259 -1.71 -10.57 -9.21
C VAL A 259 -2.13 -10.58 -7.74
N PRO A 260 -1.63 -9.66 -6.90
CA PRO A 260 -2.05 -9.57 -5.49
C PRO A 260 -3.57 -9.47 -5.34
N GLY A 261 -4.12 -10.22 -4.39
CA GLY A 261 -5.56 -10.42 -4.18
C GLY A 261 -6.13 -11.68 -4.84
N GLU A 262 -5.46 -12.26 -5.84
CA GLU A 262 -5.94 -13.51 -6.46
C GLU A 262 -5.77 -14.74 -5.54
N ILE A 263 -6.64 -15.73 -5.73
CA ILE A 263 -6.52 -17.03 -5.06
C ILE A 263 -5.46 -17.87 -5.78
N LEU A 264 -4.44 -18.27 -5.03
CA LEU A 264 -3.45 -19.24 -5.48
C LEU A 264 -3.77 -20.62 -4.95
N LEU A 265 -3.50 -21.62 -5.77
CA LEU A 265 -3.53 -23.02 -5.44
C LEU A 265 -2.11 -23.54 -5.25
N THR A 266 -1.92 -24.41 -4.27
CA THR A 266 -0.71 -25.21 -4.11
C THR A 266 -1.08 -26.65 -3.79
N SER A 267 -0.20 -27.59 -4.10
CA SER A 267 -0.38 -29.01 -3.75
C SER A 267 0.82 -29.48 -2.94
N LYS A 268 0.57 -29.96 -1.73
CA LYS A 268 1.58 -30.61 -0.90
C LYS A 268 1.06 -31.98 -0.48
N ASP A 269 1.85 -33.02 -0.73
CA ASP A 269 1.51 -34.41 -0.38
C ASP A 269 0.15 -34.87 -0.94
N GLY A 270 -0.22 -34.39 -2.14
CA GLY A 270 -1.50 -34.68 -2.80
C GLY A 270 -2.70 -33.89 -2.24
N MET A 271 -2.49 -33.05 -1.23
CA MET A 271 -3.51 -32.18 -0.66
C MET A 271 -3.42 -30.78 -1.28
N MET A 272 -4.46 -30.42 -2.03
CA MET A 272 -4.61 -29.08 -2.59
C MET A 272 -4.96 -28.07 -1.50
N SER A 273 -4.24 -26.98 -1.40
CA SER A 273 -4.51 -25.85 -0.51
C SER A 273 -4.68 -24.58 -1.31
N ALA A 274 -5.40 -23.62 -0.74
CA ALA A 274 -5.63 -22.32 -1.35
C ALA A 274 -5.26 -21.20 -0.38
N GLY A 275 -4.76 -20.10 -0.93
CA GLY A 275 -4.40 -18.90 -0.18
C GLY A 275 -4.59 -17.66 -1.04
N VAL A 276 -4.88 -16.53 -0.40
CA VAL A 276 -5.02 -15.23 -1.07
C VAL A 276 -3.64 -14.61 -1.21
N LEU A 277 -3.21 -14.34 -2.44
CA LEU A 277 -1.91 -13.73 -2.71
C LEU A 277 -1.80 -12.36 -2.07
N GLN A 278 -0.78 -12.17 -1.24
CA GLN A 278 -0.43 -10.86 -0.69
C GLN A 278 0.69 -10.21 -1.49
N ASP A 279 1.75 -10.95 -1.79
CA ASP A 279 2.95 -10.41 -2.43
C ASP A 279 3.71 -11.51 -3.19
N ALA A 280 4.33 -11.15 -4.31
CA ALA A 280 5.18 -12.03 -5.10
C ALA A 280 6.40 -11.25 -5.60
N TYR A 281 7.60 -11.71 -5.26
CA TYR A 281 8.83 -11.02 -5.62
C TYR A 281 9.99 -12.00 -5.76
N ILE A 282 10.98 -11.63 -6.57
CA ILE A 282 12.20 -12.42 -6.76
C ILE A 282 13.28 -11.87 -5.83
N GLU A 283 13.95 -12.76 -5.11
CA GLU A 283 15.12 -12.44 -4.32
C GLU A 283 16.27 -13.42 -4.62
N LYS A 284 17.49 -12.97 -4.35
CA LYS A 284 18.68 -13.81 -4.43
C LYS A 284 18.95 -14.44 -3.07
N THR A 285 19.09 -15.75 -3.02
CA THR A 285 19.41 -16.50 -1.80
C THR A 285 20.87 -16.32 -1.41
N TYR A 286 21.22 -16.67 -0.17
CA TYR A 286 22.61 -16.68 0.29
C TYR A 286 23.53 -17.59 -0.53
N GLN A 287 22.97 -18.62 -1.17
CA GLN A 287 23.71 -19.57 -2.03
C GLN A 287 23.94 -19.01 -3.44
N GLY A 288 23.29 -17.90 -3.79
CA GLY A 288 23.45 -17.23 -5.07
C GLY A 288 22.35 -17.52 -6.08
N ASP A 289 21.46 -18.46 -5.78
CA ASP A 289 20.29 -18.79 -6.62
C ASP A 289 19.18 -17.74 -6.48
N TYR A 290 18.27 -17.72 -7.44
CA TYR A 290 17.08 -16.88 -7.36
C TYR A 290 15.87 -17.70 -6.92
N VAL A 291 15.05 -17.12 -6.04
CA VAL A 291 13.79 -17.71 -5.61
C VAL A 291 12.69 -16.66 -5.74
N CYS A 292 11.53 -17.06 -6.25
CA CYS A 292 10.34 -16.24 -6.18
C CYS A 292 9.60 -16.58 -4.87
N ARG A 293 9.55 -15.60 -3.97
CA ARG A 293 8.84 -15.68 -2.70
C ARG A 293 7.40 -15.26 -2.93
N VAL A 294 6.47 -16.17 -2.67
CA VAL A 294 5.04 -15.92 -2.78
C VAL A 294 4.44 -15.93 -1.38
N LYS A 295 4.07 -14.74 -0.89
CA LYS A 295 3.41 -14.58 0.40
C LYS A 295 1.91 -14.67 0.22
N VAL A 296 1.28 -15.55 0.98
CA VAL A 296 -0.16 -15.78 0.90
C VAL A 296 -0.79 -15.72 2.30
N HIS A 297 -2.05 -15.32 2.33
CA HIS A 297 -2.90 -15.48 3.49
C HIS A 297 -3.73 -16.76 3.35
N VAL A 298 -3.58 -17.67 4.30
CA VAL A 298 -4.35 -18.92 4.37
C VAL A 298 -5.31 -18.84 5.54
N LEU A 299 -6.54 -19.30 5.35
CA LEU A 299 -7.54 -19.38 6.41
C LEU A 299 -7.07 -20.36 7.48
N ASP A 300 -7.09 -19.91 8.74
CA ASP A 300 -6.65 -20.70 9.89
C ASP A 300 -7.56 -20.47 11.10
N TRP A 301 -7.49 -21.39 12.05
CA TRP A 301 -8.26 -21.35 13.30
C TRP A 301 -7.31 -21.33 14.49
N ASN A 302 -7.45 -20.32 15.35
CA ASN A 302 -6.57 -20.16 16.52
C ASN A 302 -7.10 -20.82 17.80
N GLY A 303 -8.17 -21.62 17.70
CA GLY A 303 -8.87 -22.19 18.86
C GLY A 303 -10.13 -21.43 19.30
N SER A 304 -10.33 -20.21 18.81
CA SER A 304 -11.46 -19.35 19.20
C SER A 304 -12.11 -18.57 18.05
N ARG A 305 -11.31 -18.11 17.08
CA ARG A 305 -11.78 -17.37 15.91
C ARG A 305 -11.01 -17.77 14.65
N PHE A 306 -11.67 -17.62 13.51
CA PHE A 306 -11.02 -17.72 12.21
C PHE A 306 -10.24 -16.44 11.91
N GLY A 307 -9.14 -16.60 11.19
CA GLY A 307 -8.33 -15.49 10.72
C GLY A 307 -7.33 -15.96 9.67
N TYR A 308 -6.54 -15.02 9.18
CA TYR A 308 -5.47 -15.35 8.27
C TYR A 308 -4.16 -15.64 8.99
N ARG A 309 -3.49 -16.69 8.52
CA ARG A 309 -2.08 -16.92 8.77
C ARG A 309 -1.31 -16.59 7.49
N GLU A 310 -0.29 -15.73 7.62
CA GLU A 310 0.68 -15.53 6.54
C GLU A 310 1.52 -16.81 6.38
N GLN A 311 1.58 -17.30 5.15
CA GLN A 311 2.45 -18.40 4.74
C GLN A 311 3.28 -17.96 3.54
N GLN A 312 4.50 -18.49 3.45
CA GLN A 312 5.36 -18.29 2.30
C GLN A 312 5.45 -19.59 1.49
N TRP A 313 5.21 -19.47 0.19
CA TRP A 313 5.40 -20.53 -0.80
C TRP A 313 6.58 -20.13 -1.70
N ASP A 314 7.59 -20.98 -1.75
CA ASP A 314 8.81 -20.70 -2.49
C ASP A 314 8.75 -21.37 -3.86
N LEU A 315 9.05 -20.60 -4.91
CA LEU A 315 9.26 -21.14 -6.25
C LEU A 315 10.75 -21.00 -6.60
N GLU A 316 11.41 -22.14 -6.72
CA GLU A 316 12.79 -22.23 -7.17
C GLU A 316 12.94 -21.71 -8.61
N SER A 317 14.06 -21.06 -8.91
CA SER A 317 14.37 -20.65 -10.26
C SER A 317 14.36 -21.83 -11.22
N PHE A 318 13.84 -21.59 -12.42
CA PHE A 318 13.81 -22.58 -13.50
C PHE A 318 14.20 -21.93 -14.82
N GLU A 319 14.75 -22.74 -15.71
CA GLU A 319 15.12 -22.33 -17.05
C GLU A 319 13.99 -22.62 -18.05
N GLY A 320 13.90 -21.79 -19.08
CA GLY A 320 12.90 -21.93 -20.14
C GLY A 320 11.47 -21.59 -19.70
N PHE A 321 10.51 -22.15 -20.44
CA PHE A 321 9.08 -21.93 -20.24
C PHE A 321 8.46 -23.06 -19.41
N ARG A 322 7.64 -22.70 -18.44
CA ARG A 322 6.77 -23.65 -17.70
C ARG A 322 5.33 -23.23 -17.81
N LYS A 323 4.39 -24.18 -17.77
CA LYS A 323 2.98 -23.82 -17.66
C LYS A 323 2.74 -23.19 -16.30
N VAL A 324 1.88 -22.18 -16.26
CA VAL A 324 1.49 -21.52 -15.01
C VAL A 324 0.90 -22.56 -14.03
N THR A 325 0.14 -23.54 -14.51
CA THR A 325 -0.43 -24.63 -13.69
C THR A 325 0.58 -25.62 -13.12
N ASP A 326 1.79 -25.66 -13.67
CA ASP A 326 2.85 -26.58 -13.24
C ASP A 326 3.75 -25.93 -12.16
N LEU A 327 3.50 -24.66 -11.83
CA LEU A 327 4.19 -23.98 -10.75
C LEU A 327 3.75 -24.53 -9.38
N PRO A 328 4.64 -24.56 -8.37
CA PRO A 328 4.29 -24.99 -7.00
C PRO A 328 3.11 -24.21 -6.40
N ALA A 329 2.98 -22.94 -6.80
CA ALA A 329 1.85 -22.10 -6.50
C ALA A 329 1.38 -21.38 -7.78
N PHE A 330 0.10 -21.47 -8.08
CA PHE A 330 -0.45 -20.91 -9.33
C PHE A 330 -1.87 -20.36 -9.15
N PRO A 331 -2.30 -19.37 -9.96
CA PRO A 331 -3.62 -18.78 -9.84
C PRO A 331 -4.74 -19.79 -10.13
N LEU A 332 -5.79 -19.79 -9.31
CA LEU A 332 -6.99 -20.61 -9.53
C LEU A 332 -7.57 -20.41 -10.94
N ARG A 333 -7.53 -19.17 -11.47
CA ARG A 333 -7.99 -18.83 -12.82
C ARG A 333 -7.23 -19.56 -13.94
N ALA A 334 -6.01 -20.03 -13.69
CA ALA A 334 -5.24 -20.75 -14.70
C ALA A 334 -5.69 -22.22 -14.83
N HIS A 335 -6.41 -22.76 -13.85
CA HIS A 335 -6.83 -24.17 -13.88
C HIS A 335 -8.09 -24.37 -14.74
N PRO A 336 -8.15 -25.41 -15.60
CA PRO A 336 -9.36 -25.72 -16.38
C PRO A 336 -10.55 -26.10 -15.48
N ASP A 337 -10.33 -26.96 -14.48
CA ASP A 337 -11.36 -27.40 -13.53
C ASP A 337 -11.59 -26.43 -12.33
N ARG A 338 -11.38 -25.12 -12.52
CA ARG A 338 -11.41 -24.13 -11.42
C ARG A 338 -12.69 -24.19 -10.58
N GLU A 339 -13.86 -24.37 -11.20
CA GLU A 339 -15.14 -24.43 -10.51
C GLU A 339 -15.27 -25.66 -9.61
N ARG A 340 -14.78 -26.81 -10.10
CA ARG A 340 -14.76 -28.06 -9.34
C ARG A 340 -13.81 -27.96 -8.15
N ILE A 341 -12.64 -27.35 -8.35
CA ILE A 341 -11.67 -27.14 -7.27
C ILE A 341 -12.25 -26.18 -6.23
N LYS A 342 -12.82 -25.04 -6.66
CA LYS A 342 -13.48 -24.07 -5.79
C LYS A 342 -14.56 -24.74 -4.93
N LYS A 343 -15.46 -25.51 -5.55
CA LYS A 343 -16.50 -26.26 -4.83
C LYS A 343 -15.92 -27.22 -3.78
N ARG A 344 -14.89 -28.01 -4.14
CA ARG A 344 -14.23 -28.94 -3.21
C ARG A 344 -13.55 -28.21 -2.05
N LEU A 345 -12.92 -27.06 -2.30
CA LEU A 345 -12.30 -26.25 -1.27
C LEU A 345 -13.33 -25.69 -0.29
N ILE A 346 -14.48 -25.22 -0.79
CA ILE A 346 -15.59 -24.73 0.04
C ILE A 346 -16.19 -25.86 0.88
N GLU A 347 -16.48 -27.03 0.29
CA GLU A 347 -16.99 -28.19 1.02
C GLU A 347 -16.05 -28.64 2.14
N ARG A 348 -14.73 -28.62 1.87
CA ARG A 348 -13.72 -28.90 2.87
C ARG A 348 -13.66 -27.82 3.95
N GLY A 349 -13.79 -26.55 3.57
CA GLY A 349 -13.85 -25.41 4.50
C GLY A 349 -15.03 -25.53 5.48
N ARG A 350 -16.22 -25.90 4.99
CA ARG A 350 -17.39 -26.16 5.85
C ARG A 350 -17.16 -27.32 6.81
N SER A 351 -16.55 -28.40 6.31
CA SER A 351 -16.18 -29.53 7.16
C SER A 351 -15.17 -29.13 8.25
N PHE A 352 -14.24 -28.23 7.93
CA PHE A 352 -13.28 -27.68 8.88
C PHE A 352 -13.96 -26.79 9.92
N GLU A 353 -14.91 -25.94 9.50
CA GLU A 353 -15.73 -25.12 10.40
C GLU A 353 -16.55 -25.96 11.39
N ASP A 354 -17.21 -27.02 10.91
CA ASP A 354 -17.96 -27.97 11.73
C ASP A 354 -17.08 -28.70 12.77
N LEU A 355 -15.79 -28.86 12.49
CA LEU A 355 -14.81 -29.43 13.41
C LEU A 355 -14.35 -28.40 14.45
N CYS A 356 -14.13 -27.15 14.05
CA CYS A 356 -13.72 -26.07 14.95
C CYS A 356 -14.83 -25.63 15.91
N GLY A 357 -16.10 -25.67 15.47
CA GLY A 357 -17.27 -25.30 16.28
C GLY A 357 -17.68 -26.33 17.34
N ARG A 358 -17.14 -27.55 17.28
CA ARG A 358 -17.35 -28.56 18.32
C ARG A 358 -16.51 -28.23 19.54
N ARG A 359 -17.17 -27.72 20.60
CA ARG A 359 -16.64 -27.65 21.97
C ARG A 359 -16.28 -29.06 22.45
N GLY A 360 -15.08 -29.49 22.12
CA GLY A 360 -14.61 -30.83 22.46
C GLY A 360 -13.39 -31.16 21.63
N VAL A 361 -12.22 -30.93 22.21
CA VAL A 361 -11.03 -31.73 21.92
C VAL A 361 -11.52 -33.16 21.76
N SER A 362 -11.41 -33.72 20.55
CA SER A 362 -11.67 -35.13 20.37
C SER A 362 -10.55 -35.84 21.11
N ASN A 363 -10.82 -36.31 22.32
CA ASN A 363 -9.86 -37.10 23.07
C ASN A 363 -9.46 -38.28 22.20
N TYR A 364 -8.18 -38.35 21.86
CA TYR A 364 -7.62 -39.49 21.18
C TYR A 364 -7.66 -40.67 22.15
N ASN A 365 -8.66 -41.54 22.00
CA ASN A 365 -8.79 -42.80 22.75
C ASN A 365 -8.07 -43.97 22.06
N GLY A 366 -7.07 -43.68 21.23
CA GLY A 366 -6.25 -44.70 20.58
C GLY A 366 -5.07 -45.12 21.45
N LEU A 367 -4.67 -46.38 21.36
CA LEU A 367 -3.44 -46.86 21.99
C LEU A 367 -2.24 -46.15 21.33
N VAL A 368 -1.41 -45.48 22.14
CA VAL A 368 -0.10 -45.02 21.70
C VAL A 368 0.83 -46.23 21.77
N ILE A 369 1.25 -46.74 20.62
CA ILE A 369 2.30 -47.75 20.56
C ILE A 369 3.62 -46.97 20.56
N ASP A 370 4.30 -47.00 21.71
CA ASP A 370 5.69 -46.56 21.82
C ASP A 370 6.57 -47.74 21.37
N ASP A 371 7.04 -47.69 20.13
CA ASP A 371 8.08 -48.62 19.64
C ASP A 371 9.43 -48.15 20.18
N SER A 372 9.64 -48.34 21.48
CA SER A 372 10.98 -48.41 22.07
C SER A 372 11.44 -49.87 22.07
N GLY A 373 12.11 -50.25 20.97
CA GLY A 373 12.81 -51.51 20.79
C GLY A 373 14.11 -51.32 20.03
#